data_AF-A0A6P0IQB0-F1
#
_entry.id   AF-A0A6P0IQB0-F1
#
_cell.length_a   1.000
_cell.length_b   1.000
_cell.length_c   1.000
_cell.angle_alpha   90.00
_cell.angle_beta   90.00
_cell.angle_gamma   90.00
#
_symmetry.space_group_name_H-M   'P 1'
#
loop_
_entity.id
_entity.type
_entity.pdbx_description
1 polymer ?
#
loop_
_entity_poly.entity_id
_entity_poly.type
_entity_poly.pdbx_seq_one_letter_code
_entity_poly.pdbx_strand_id
1 'polypeptide(L)'
;TRNYWQVRTGLGFVLGLGAAVGVIVGMVVVTQILYASVSDHIKEFGTLKAMGAPDRFIYSVIVEQALWMAVLGYVPGMLLCWGLSVWVKSKGIILLITPVSATGVFGITVVMCVTSGLFAIQKVTRIDPAIVFKA
;
A
#
# COMPACT_ATOMS: atom_id res chain seq x y z
N THR A 1 0.50 22.64 -22.66
CA THR A 1 -0.01 23.62 -21.67
C THR A 1 -0.23 23.09 -20.24
N ARG A 2 -0.02 21.79 -19.93
CA ARG A 2 -0.12 21.23 -18.56
C ARG A 2 1.13 21.47 -17.68
N ASN A 3 2.32 21.47 -18.28
CA ASN A 3 3.60 21.69 -17.57
C ASN A 3 3.84 23.15 -17.11
N TYR A 4 3.18 24.13 -17.74
CA TYR A 4 3.43 25.55 -17.44
C TYR A 4 2.85 26.00 -16.09
N TRP A 5 1.81 25.31 -15.59
CA TRP A 5 1.18 25.60 -14.29
C TRP A 5 1.83 24.86 -13.12
N GLN A 6 2.49 23.72 -13.35
CA GLN A 6 3.19 22.99 -12.28
C GLN A 6 4.53 23.63 -11.88
N VAL A 7 5.17 24.36 -12.79
CA VAL A 7 6.51 24.95 -12.57
C VAL A 7 6.43 26.35 -11.92
N ARG A 8 5.28 27.03 -11.97
CA ARG A 8 5.17 28.44 -11.56
C ARG A 8 4.31 28.74 -10.33
N THR A 9 3.55 27.77 -9.81
CA THR A 9 2.70 27.95 -8.63
C THR A 9 3.05 26.87 -7.61
N GLY A 10 3.57 27.26 -6.44
CA GLY A 10 4.06 26.34 -5.38
C GLY A 10 3.06 25.26 -4.93
N LEU A 11 1.79 25.37 -5.31
CA LEU A 11 0.73 24.38 -5.12
C LEU A 11 1.06 23.01 -5.74
N GLY A 12 1.63 22.95 -6.95
CA GLY A 12 2.01 21.69 -7.59
C GLY A 12 3.15 20.98 -6.86
N PHE A 13 4.12 21.75 -6.37
CA PHE A 13 5.25 21.24 -5.60
C PHE A 13 4.83 20.73 -4.22
N VAL A 14 3.97 21.47 -3.51
CA VAL A 14 3.45 21.05 -2.18
C VAL A 14 2.58 19.79 -2.30
N LEU A 15 1.71 19.70 -3.32
CA LEU A 15 0.92 18.49 -3.56
C LEU A 15 1.79 17.30 -3.96
N GLY A 16 2.82 17.53 -4.79
CA GLY A 16 3.79 16.48 -5.17
C GLY A 16 4.59 15.97 -3.97
N LEU A 17 5.09 16.86 -3.12
CA LEU A 17 5.77 16.50 -1.88
C LEU A 17 4.84 15.76 -0.91
N GLY A 18 3.61 16.26 -0.72
CA GLY A 18 2.62 15.60 0.13
C GLY A 18 2.29 14.18 -0.35
N ALA A 19 2.15 14.00 -1.67
CA ALA A 19 1.96 12.67 -2.25
C ALA A 19 3.17 11.75 -2.01
N ALA A 20 4.40 12.25 -2.18
CA ALA A 20 5.62 11.47 -1.93
C ALA A 20 5.73 11.05 -0.46
N VAL A 21 5.47 11.96 0.47
CA VAL A 21 5.47 11.66 1.91
C VAL A 21 4.36 10.67 2.25
N GLY A 22 3.16 10.84 1.69
CA GLY A 22 2.04 9.92 1.87
C GLY A 22 2.36 8.48 1.42
N VAL A 23 3.05 8.34 0.28
CA VAL A 23 3.53 7.03 -0.20
C VAL A 23 4.51 6.40 0.78
N ILE A 24 5.49 7.16 1.28
CA ILE A 24 6.48 6.66 2.24
C ILE A 24 5.81 6.24 3.56
N VAL A 25 4.97 7.10 4.12
CA VAL A 25 4.26 6.82 5.39
C VAL A 25 3.32 5.62 5.22
N GLY A 26 2.58 5.55 4.12
CA GLY A 26 1.73 4.40 3.82
C GLY A 26 2.52 3.09 3.71
N MET A 27 3.71 3.12 3.11
CA MET A 27 4.58 1.94 2.98
C MET A 27 5.01 1.44 4.37
N VAL A 28 5.38 2.36 5.27
CA VAL A 28 5.74 2.03 6.65
C VAL A 28 4.55 1.42 7.39
N VAL A 29 3.36 2.02 7.30
CA VAL A 29 2.15 1.54 7.98
C VAL A 29 1.77 0.14 7.50
N VAL A 30 1.73 -0.10 6.18
CA VAL A 30 1.39 -1.43 5.63
C VAL A 30 2.42 -2.48 6.06
N THR A 31 3.70 -2.14 6.02
CA THR A 31 4.78 -3.04 6.47
C THR A 31 4.62 -3.40 7.94
N GLN A 32 4.27 -2.43 8.79
CA GLN A 32 4.03 -2.65 10.22
C GLN A 32 2.81 -3.52 10.49
N ILE A 33 1.69 -3.28 9.79
CA ILE A 33 0.46 -4.07 9.98
C ILE A 33 0.71 -5.52 9.56
N LEU A 34 1.34 -5.75 8.41
CA LEU A 34 1.66 -7.10 7.95
C LEU A 34 2.67 -7.79 8.88
N TYR A 35 3.67 -7.06 9.37
CA TYR A 35 4.61 -7.58 10.36
C TYR A 35 3.89 -8.03 11.64
N ALA A 36 2.99 -7.20 12.18
CA ALA A 36 2.20 -7.55 13.36
C ALA A 36 1.31 -8.77 13.09
N SER A 37 0.62 -8.81 11.94
CA SER A 37 -0.24 -9.94 11.57
C SER A 37 0.52 -11.27 11.49
N VAL A 38 1.73 -11.26 10.94
CA VAL A 38 2.58 -12.46 10.85
C VAL A 38 3.12 -12.85 12.23
N SER A 39 3.54 -11.87 13.04
CA SER A 39 4.05 -12.11 14.40
C SER A 39 2.98 -12.71 15.32
N ASP A 40 1.72 -12.28 15.19
CA ASP A 40 0.61 -12.79 16.01
C ASP A 40 0.25 -14.25 15.66
N HIS A 41 0.39 -14.63 14.39
CA HIS A 41 0.04 -15.96 13.90
C HIS A 41 1.26 -16.90 13.74
N ILE A 42 2.44 -16.50 14.20
CA ILE A 42 3.69 -17.27 14.05
C ILE A 42 3.59 -18.68 14.66
N LYS A 43 2.82 -18.84 15.75
CA LYS A 43 2.61 -20.15 16.39
C LYS A 43 1.77 -21.10 15.53
N GLU A 44 0.76 -20.59 14.85
CA GLU A 44 -0.08 -21.37 13.92
C GLU A 44 0.69 -21.67 12.63
N PHE A 45 1.48 -20.73 12.13
CA PHE A 45 2.39 -20.98 11.01
C PHE A 45 3.46 -22.02 11.36
N GLY A 46 3.95 -22.03 12.60
CA GLY A 46 4.89 -23.02 13.12
C GLY A 46 4.30 -24.44 13.16
N THR A 47 3.05 -24.60 13.59
CA THR A 47 2.39 -25.92 13.61
C THR A 47 2.03 -26.41 12.20
N LEU A 48 1.55 -25.51 11.31
CA LEU A 48 1.32 -25.82 9.90
C LEU A 48 2.60 -26.19 9.15
N LYS A 49 3.72 -25.52 9.45
CA LYS A 49 5.03 -25.86 8.89
C LYS A 49 5.54 -27.20 9.41
N ALA A 50 5.30 -27.53 10.67
CA ALA A 50 5.58 -28.85 11.24
C ALA A 50 4.73 -29.97 10.59
N MET A 51 3.53 -29.64 10.10
CA MET A 51 2.69 -30.54 9.29
C MET A 51 3.09 -30.60 7.79
N GLY A 52 4.14 -29.88 7.37
CA GLY A 52 4.68 -29.94 6.00
C GLY A 52 4.12 -28.89 5.02
N ALA A 53 3.50 -27.82 5.51
CA ALA A 53 3.01 -26.75 4.64
C ALA A 53 4.18 -26.05 3.91
N PRO A 54 4.08 -25.84 2.57
CA PRO A 54 5.12 -25.17 1.80
C PRO A 54 5.15 -23.66 2.11
N ASP A 55 6.34 -23.05 2.13
CA ASP A 55 6.51 -21.60 2.39
C ASP A 55 5.64 -20.72 1.46
N ARG A 56 5.35 -21.20 0.24
CA ARG A 56 4.44 -20.56 -0.74
C ARG A 56 3.03 -20.29 -0.21
N PHE A 57 2.53 -21.10 0.72
CA PHE A 57 1.21 -20.89 1.32
C PHE A 57 1.18 -19.59 2.13
N ILE A 58 2.23 -19.34 2.92
CA ILE A 58 2.39 -18.12 3.72
C ILE A 58 2.49 -16.89 2.80
N TYR A 59 3.26 -16.99 1.71
CA TYR A 59 3.32 -15.93 0.70
C TYR A 59 1.96 -15.64 0.07
N SER A 60 1.16 -16.67 -0.24
CA SER A 60 -0.16 -16.50 -0.86
C SER A 60 -1.14 -15.76 0.06
N VAL A 61 -1.20 -16.14 1.34
CA VAL A 61 -2.09 -15.50 2.33
C VAL A 61 -1.76 -14.02 2.50
N ILE A 62 -0.47 -13.68 2.57
CA ILE A 62 -0.03 -12.30 2.76
C ILE A 62 -0.27 -11.45 1.51
N VAL A 63 -0.05 -12.02 0.33
CA VAL A 63 -0.38 -11.34 -0.93
C VAL A 63 -1.89 -11.07 -1.01
N GLU A 64 -2.73 -12.00 -0.56
CA GLU A 64 -4.17 -11.81 -0.49
C GLU A 64 -4.56 -10.69 0.50
N GLN A 65 -3.96 -10.68 1.70
CA GLN A 65 -4.15 -9.61 2.68
C GLN A 65 -3.73 -8.24 2.12
N ALA A 66 -2.57 -8.16 1.47
CA ALA A 66 -2.08 -6.94 0.85
C ALA A 66 -3.00 -6.44 -0.28
N LEU A 67 -3.58 -7.37 -1.05
CA LEU A 67 -4.53 -7.05 -2.12
C LEU A 67 -5.84 -6.50 -1.54
N TRP A 68 -6.37 -7.13 -0.48
CA TRP A 68 -7.54 -6.62 0.24
C TRP A 68 -7.29 -5.24 0.83
N MET A 69 -6.13 -5.01 1.44
CA MET A 69 -5.75 -3.68 1.94
C MET A 69 -5.66 -2.64 0.83
N ALA A 70 -5.11 -2.99 -0.33
CA ALA A 70 -5.02 -2.08 -1.47
C ALA A 70 -6.42 -1.68 -1.98
N VAL A 71 -7.32 -2.65 -2.13
CA VAL A 71 -8.70 -2.39 -2.57
C VAL A 71 -9.45 -1.56 -1.54
N LEU A 72 -9.43 -1.96 -0.27
CA LEU A 72 -10.13 -1.26 0.81
C LEU A 72 -9.55 0.11 1.12
N GLY A 73 -8.28 0.37 0.83
CA GLY A 73 -7.69 1.71 0.92
C GLY A 73 -8.04 2.60 -0.28
N TYR A 74 -8.04 2.03 -1.49
CA TYR A 74 -8.30 2.79 -2.71
C TYR A 74 -9.76 3.22 -2.85
N VAL A 75 -10.72 2.34 -2.54
CA VAL A 75 -12.17 2.62 -2.67
C VAL A 75 -12.60 3.88 -1.91
N PRO A 76 -12.39 4.01 -0.58
CA PRO A 76 -12.75 5.22 0.15
C PRO A 76 -11.91 6.43 -0.27
N GLY A 77 -10.63 6.23 -0.62
CA GLY A 77 -9.78 7.32 -1.13
C GLY A 77 -10.30 7.93 -2.43
N MET A 78 -10.75 7.09 -3.37
CA MET A 78 -11.35 7.52 -4.62
C MET A 78 -12.71 8.17 -4.41
N LEU A 79 -13.52 7.62 -3.50
CA LEU A 79 -14.83 8.18 -3.13
C LEU A 79 -14.69 9.59 -2.53
N LEU A 80 -13.71 9.79 -1.65
CA LEU A 80 -13.36 11.11 -1.11
C LEU A 80 -12.88 12.08 -2.19
N CYS A 81 -12.01 11.63 -3.10
CA CYS A 81 -11.53 12.45 -4.22
C CYS A 81 -12.69 12.89 -5.14
N TRP A 82 -13.63 11.99 -5.42
CA TRP A 82 -14.81 12.30 -6.22
C TRP A 82 -15.72 13.29 -5.50
N GLY A 83 -15.99 13.06 -4.21
CA GLY A 83 -16.71 14.00 -3.36
C GLY A 83 -16.09 15.39 -3.42
N LEU A 84 -14.81 15.52 -3.06
CA LEU A 84 -14.06 16.78 -3.11
C LEU A 84 -14.14 17.47 -4.47
N SER A 85 -14.11 16.71 -5.58
CA SER A 85 -14.21 17.28 -6.92
C SER A 85 -15.56 17.97 -7.16
N VAL A 86 -16.66 17.42 -6.63
CA VAL A 86 -17.99 18.06 -6.71
C VAL A 86 -18.03 19.34 -5.88
N TRP A 87 -17.49 19.31 -4.65
CA TRP A 87 -17.43 20.49 -3.77
C TRP A 87 -16.58 21.62 -4.35
N VAL A 88 -15.43 21.28 -4.94
CA VAL A 88 -14.47 22.26 -5.48
C VAL A 88 -14.94 22.84 -6.82
N LYS A 89 -15.71 22.07 -7.61
CA LYS A 89 -16.38 22.58 -8.82
C LYS A 89 -17.33 23.73 -8.51
N SER A 90 -17.97 23.74 -7.33
CA SER A 90 -18.80 24.85 -6.87
C SER A 90 -18.00 26.13 -6.57
N LYS A 91 -16.67 26.06 -6.46
CA LYS A 91 -15.77 27.21 -6.20
C LYS A 91 -14.92 27.61 -7.41
N GLY A 92 -15.20 27.08 -8.61
CA GLY A 92 -14.55 27.50 -9.86
C GLY A 92 -13.16 26.89 -10.14
N ILE A 93 -12.68 25.97 -9.31
CA ILE A 93 -11.44 25.22 -9.55
C ILE A 93 -11.81 23.91 -10.26
N ILE A 94 -11.34 23.73 -11.50
CA ILE A 94 -11.57 22.50 -12.27
C ILE A 94 -10.47 21.50 -11.93
N LEU A 95 -10.76 20.62 -10.97
CA LEU A 95 -9.99 19.39 -10.78
C LEU A 95 -10.39 18.40 -11.88
N LEU A 96 -9.61 18.37 -12.96
CA LEU A 96 -9.73 17.36 -14.01
C LEU A 96 -9.17 16.02 -13.48
N ILE A 97 -9.99 15.25 -12.76
CA ILE A 97 -9.72 13.82 -12.56
C ILE A 97 -9.84 13.16 -13.93
N THR A 98 -8.70 12.93 -14.56
CA THR A 98 -8.64 12.21 -15.84
C THR A 98 -8.64 10.71 -15.52
N PRO A 99 -9.37 9.88 -16.27
CA PRO A 99 -9.38 8.43 -16.04
C PRO A 99 -7.97 7.82 -16.06
N VAL A 100 -7.07 8.40 -16.88
CA VAL A 100 -5.63 8.05 -16.93
C VAL A 100 -4.91 8.27 -15.60
N SER A 101 -5.21 9.37 -14.87
CA SER A 101 -4.62 9.61 -13.55
C SER A 101 -5.20 8.68 -12.48
N ALA A 102 -6.49 8.34 -12.57
CA ALA A 102 -7.14 7.43 -11.62
C ALA A 102 -6.57 6.01 -11.74
N THR A 103 -6.39 5.51 -12.97
CA THR A 103 -5.75 4.20 -13.23
C THR A 103 -4.28 4.20 -12.86
N GLY A 104 -3.56 5.31 -13.10
CA GLY A 104 -2.17 5.46 -12.70
C GLY A 104 -1.98 5.41 -11.18
N VAL A 105 -2.81 6.14 -10.43
CA VAL A 105 -2.79 6.10 -8.96
C VAL A 105 -3.13 4.70 -8.45
N PHE A 106 -4.16 4.05 -9.01
CA PHE A 106 -4.51 2.67 -8.65
C PHE A 106 -3.33 1.72 -8.84
N GLY A 107 -2.68 1.76 -10.00
CA GLY A 107 -1.50 0.95 -10.30
C GLY A 107 -0.36 1.20 -9.31
N ILE A 108 -0.09 2.46 -8.97
CA ILE A 108 0.93 2.80 -7.97
C ILE A 108 0.56 2.25 -6.59
N THR A 109 -0.69 2.39 -6.13
CA THR A 109 -1.13 1.81 -4.84
C THR A 109 -0.99 0.30 -4.82
N VAL A 110 -1.38 -0.40 -5.89
CA VAL A 110 -1.24 -1.86 -5.96
C VAL A 110 0.24 -2.27 -5.91
N VAL A 111 1.10 -1.65 -6.72
CA VAL A 111 2.55 -1.93 -6.72
C VAL A 111 3.13 -1.64 -5.34
N MET A 112 2.76 -0.53 -4.72
CA MET A 112 3.23 -0.15 -3.38
C MET A 112 2.78 -1.16 -2.31
N CYS A 113 1.52 -1.57 -2.29
CA CYS A 113 1.02 -2.57 -1.31
C CYS A 113 1.68 -3.94 -1.51
N VAL A 114 1.80 -4.41 -2.76
CA VAL A 114 2.43 -5.71 -3.07
C VAL A 114 3.91 -5.71 -2.71
N THR A 115 4.65 -4.67 -3.09
CA THR A 115 6.07 -4.54 -2.74
C THR A 115 6.26 -4.45 -1.22
N SER A 116 5.43 -3.68 -0.51
CA SER A 116 5.49 -3.59 0.96
C SER A 116 5.23 -4.94 1.63
N GLY A 117 4.26 -5.71 1.14
CA GLY A 117 3.98 -7.06 1.66
C GLY A 117 5.13 -8.04 1.41
N LEU A 118 5.73 -8.00 0.22
CA LEU A 118 6.93 -8.79 -0.08
C LEU A 118 8.12 -8.38 0.81
N PHE A 119 8.31 -7.08 1.05
CA PHE A 119 9.34 -6.57 1.95
C PHE A 119 9.11 -6.99 3.40
N ALA A 120 7.87 -6.95 3.90
CA ALA A 120 7.51 -7.40 5.23
C ALA A 120 7.86 -8.88 5.43
N ILE A 121 7.52 -9.73 4.45
CA ILE A 121 7.87 -11.16 4.49
C ILE A 121 9.37 -11.36 4.48
N GLN A 122 10.11 -10.70 3.58
CA GLN A 122 11.57 -10.79 3.51
C GLN A 122 12.22 -10.37 4.83
N LYS A 123 11.67 -9.34 5.50
CA LYS A 123 12.14 -8.89 6.81
C LYS A 123 11.91 -9.97 7.88
N VAL A 124 10.70 -10.55 7.95
CA VAL A 124 10.35 -11.59 8.93
C VAL A 124 11.15 -12.88 8.70
N THR A 125 11.23 -13.35 7.45
CA THR A 125 11.99 -14.57 7.10
C THR A 125 13.50 -14.41 7.19
N ARG A 126 14.06 -13.19 7.08
CA ARG A 126 15.47 -12.93 7.41
C ARG A 126 15.74 -12.91 8.91
N ILE A 127 14.76 -12.55 9.72
CA ILE A 127 14.91 -12.50 11.19
C ILE A 127 14.79 -13.91 11.77
N ASP A 128 13.91 -14.77 11.22
CA ASP A 128 13.66 -16.10 11.80
C ASP A 128 13.68 -17.32 10.84
N PRO A 129 14.82 -17.64 10.23
CA PRO A 129 15.11 -19.01 9.78
C PRO A 129 15.92 -19.81 10.82
N ALA A 130 16.43 -19.17 11.89
CA ALA A 130 17.34 -19.80 12.86
C ALA A 130 16.66 -20.26 14.17
N ILE A 131 15.53 -19.69 14.57
CA ILE A 131 14.84 -20.09 15.82
C ILE A 131 14.01 -21.37 15.69
N VAL A 132 13.62 -21.76 14.48
CA VAL A 132 12.77 -22.94 14.24
C VAL A 132 13.56 -24.26 14.23
N PHE A 133 14.89 -24.20 14.27
CA PHE A 133 15.77 -25.38 14.25
C PHE A 133 16.41 -25.71 15.62
N LYS A 134 15.95 -25.10 16.73
CA LYS A 134 16.59 -25.28 18.05
C LYS A 134 15.66 -25.45 19.25
N ALA A 135 14.46 -25.99 19.07
CA ALA A 135 13.62 -26.46 20.18
C ALA A 135 13.16 -27.90 19.94
#